data_AF-A0A4T0JA21-F1
#
_entry.id   AF-A0A4T0JA21-F1
#
_cell.length_a   1.000
_cell.length_b   1.000
_cell.length_c   1.000
_cell.angle_alpha   90.00
_cell.angle_beta   90.00
_cell.angle_gamma   90.00
#
_symmetry.space_group_name_H-M   'P 1'
#
loop_
_entity.id
_entity.type
_entity.pdbx_description
1 polymer ?
#
loop_
_entity_poly.entity_id
_entity_poly.type
_entity_poly.pdbx_seq_one_letter_code
_entity_poly.pdbx_strand_id
1 'polypeptide(L)'
;MFLNLNSINFKLKQELSILESLVNIRNRLTALKKDRKDYIKSSDVQSIYSQVIKLISKLNDAREDVDLSTATPNRVDTTLDDVIQLLSLFFLTIGKNKESPATYCQLATIRQLLSHLDESGVYTQNDLQPFQNRLSQLSQIINKDREIGKHPNQMTKFLLRRLEDCERIYRNLVTSLSVLDVELVPIHQRLVTIRRQLAAIVSKDNPPQKHEIKPLLEELRKIDSKRQDGKFLGPGGSSVPPGQAILVGLLEECFEIVQDVNARRDDVAIPLKPIFDRLTEIRMQLERLVLTHRWTLRETDLWNYQLSLQEIDKMRIDGKWVDSDGNQPGGQFALLYLLRRCHGLLYRLISSSEPISEELMPISNKLLTVKKCLNEVLKHGNDFTPRDLYPYHLALYQIDNLRKDGKFYSDDGSVPEGQAIVSAHLEECHALIEQMQEGINSSDDDEDDEEEDDDNSEEILEDGLKPAQPFPTHSPVPPSVTLAPPTSTLASLAIRSNDSGSTASNASSSAVPPVNIPSGTTHTTSMDRSESTSTSLDTATASQPDQQ
;
A
#
# COMPACT_ATOMS: atom_id res chain seq x y z
N MET A 1 50.25 -14.24 7.35
CA MET A 1 48.99 -14.85 7.82
C MET A 1 48.45 -14.22 9.10
N PHE A 2 49.06 -14.40 10.28
CA PHE A 2 48.48 -13.97 11.58
C PHE A 2 47.91 -12.53 11.65
N LEU A 3 48.61 -11.53 11.11
CA LEU A 3 48.11 -10.14 11.08
C LEU A 3 46.76 -10.00 10.33
N ASN A 4 46.56 -10.77 9.25
CA ASN A 4 45.34 -10.75 8.47
C ASN A 4 44.19 -11.45 9.25
N LEU A 5 44.47 -12.58 9.91
CA LEU A 5 43.50 -13.24 10.79
C LEU A 5 43.03 -12.35 11.94
N ASN A 6 43.93 -11.55 12.54
CA ASN A 6 43.57 -10.61 13.59
C ASN A 6 42.72 -9.44 13.05
N SER A 7 43.04 -8.91 11.86
CA SER A 7 42.21 -7.90 11.18
C SER A 7 40.79 -8.41 10.89
N ILE A 8 40.68 -9.62 10.32
CA ILE A 8 39.39 -10.28 10.03
C ILE A 8 38.58 -10.51 11.31
N ASN A 9 39.21 -11.01 12.39
CA ASN A 9 38.54 -11.19 13.69
C ASN A 9 38.09 -9.86 14.32
N PHE A 10 38.86 -8.77 14.12
CA PHE A 10 38.48 -7.45 14.60
C PHE A 10 37.26 -6.89 13.84
N LYS A 11 37.24 -6.99 12.51
CA LYS A 11 36.10 -6.59 11.68
C LYS A 11 34.83 -7.41 11.98
N LEU A 12 34.96 -8.73 12.17
CA LEU A 12 33.85 -9.58 12.62
C LEU A 12 33.29 -9.13 13.99
N LYS A 13 34.13 -8.76 14.95
CA LYS A 13 33.69 -8.21 16.24
C LYS A 13 33.02 -6.84 16.12
N GLN A 14 33.48 -5.99 15.20
CA GLN A 14 32.81 -4.72 14.91
C GLN A 14 31.41 -4.93 14.30
N GLU A 15 31.28 -5.81 13.31
CA GLU A 15 29.98 -6.14 12.72
C GLU A 15 28.99 -6.76 13.73
N LEU A 16 29.47 -7.61 14.66
CA LEU A 16 28.64 -8.14 15.75
C LEU A 16 28.10 -7.03 16.68
N SER A 17 28.94 -6.08 17.07
CA SER A 17 28.50 -4.94 17.91
C SER A 17 27.53 -4.01 17.17
N ILE A 18 27.70 -3.85 15.84
CA ILE A 18 26.73 -3.14 14.99
C ILE A 18 25.40 -3.91 14.91
N LEU A 19 25.44 -5.24 14.77
CA LEU A 19 24.25 -6.11 14.74
C LEU A 19 23.43 -5.99 16.04
N GLU A 20 24.08 -6.11 17.20
CA GLU A 20 23.43 -5.93 18.51
C GLU A 20 22.77 -4.55 18.62
N SER A 21 23.46 -3.51 18.16
CA SER A 21 22.94 -2.14 18.13
C SER A 21 21.72 -1.99 17.21
N LEU A 22 21.74 -2.62 16.03
CA LEU A 22 20.61 -2.62 15.09
C LEU A 22 19.41 -3.41 15.62
N VAL A 23 19.62 -4.57 16.25
CA VAL A 23 18.56 -5.34 16.92
C VAL A 23 17.89 -4.50 18.01
N ASN A 24 18.67 -3.79 18.83
CA ASN A 24 18.13 -2.91 19.87
C ASN A 24 17.34 -1.72 19.29
N ILE A 25 17.77 -1.14 18.17
CA ILE A 25 17.00 -0.12 17.45
C ILE A 25 15.69 -0.70 16.87
N ARG A 26 15.75 -1.87 16.21
CA ARG A 26 14.56 -2.54 15.65
C ARG A 26 13.53 -2.85 16.73
N ASN A 27 13.98 -3.29 17.90
CA ASN A 27 13.12 -3.55 19.06
C ASN A 27 12.46 -2.25 19.58
N ARG A 28 13.19 -1.13 19.65
CA ARG A 28 12.64 0.19 20.03
C ARG A 28 11.64 0.72 19.01
N LEU A 29 11.93 0.63 17.71
CA LEU A 29 10.99 0.97 16.64
C LEU A 29 9.72 0.09 16.70
N THR A 30 9.87 -1.20 17.00
CA THR A 30 8.75 -2.13 17.16
C THR A 30 7.91 -1.82 18.41
N ALA A 31 8.53 -1.33 19.48
CA ALA A 31 7.81 -0.85 20.67
C ALA A 31 7.04 0.44 20.38
N LEU A 32 7.67 1.44 19.75
CA LEU A 32 7.04 2.69 19.34
C LEU A 32 5.86 2.46 18.37
N LYS A 33 5.98 1.49 17.46
CA LYS A 33 4.88 1.06 16.57
C LYS A 33 3.68 0.49 17.35
N LYS A 34 3.94 -0.19 18.46
CA LYS A 34 2.92 -0.85 19.28
C LYS A 34 2.19 0.11 20.22
N ASP A 35 2.75 1.26 20.55
CA ASP A 35 2.02 2.26 21.34
C ASP A 35 0.91 2.90 20.50
N ARG A 36 -0.26 3.05 21.11
CA ARG A 36 -1.52 3.54 20.51
C ARG A 36 -2.26 4.50 21.44
N LYS A 37 -1.65 4.88 22.56
CA LYS A 37 -2.23 5.87 23.48
C LYS A 37 -2.07 7.27 22.89
N ASP A 38 -0.86 7.54 22.41
CA ASP A 38 -0.45 8.83 21.90
C ASP A 38 -0.04 8.72 20.41
N TYR A 39 0.00 9.85 19.72
CA TYR A 39 0.54 9.97 18.37
C TYR A 39 2.07 9.84 18.35
N ILE A 40 2.64 9.41 17.22
CA ILE A 40 4.09 9.26 17.11
C ILE A 40 4.78 10.61 16.90
N LYS A 41 5.55 11.03 17.91
CA LYS A 41 6.30 12.28 17.91
C LYS A 41 7.47 12.26 16.93
N SER A 42 7.60 13.32 16.15
CA SER A 42 8.71 13.53 15.20
C SER A 42 10.09 13.50 15.90
N SER A 43 10.18 14.01 17.12
CA SER A 43 11.42 14.04 17.93
C SER A 43 11.99 12.64 18.22
N ASP A 44 11.14 11.68 18.58
CA ASP A 44 11.56 10.30 18.88
C ASP A 44 12.05 9.57 17.63
N VAL A 45 11.36 9.75 16.50
CA VAL A 45 11.77 9.20 15.20
C VAL A 45 13.13 9.78 14.76
N GLN A 46 13.33 11.10 14.89
CA GLN A 46 14.59 11.76 14.55
C GLN A 46 15.75 11.36 15.50
N SER A 47 15.44 11.10 16.78
CA SER A 47 16.39 10.56 17.76
C SER A 47 16.87 9.15 17.37
N ILE A 48 15.97 8.28 16.89
CA ILE A 48 16.33 6.94 16.40
C ILE A 48 17.07 7.02 15.06
N TYR A 49 16.61 7.84 14.11
CA TYR A 49 17.28 8.09 12.83
C TYR A 49 18.75 8.51 13.03
N SER A 50 18.99 9.46 13.95
CA SER A 50 20.33 9.93 14.30
C SER A 50 21.25 8.83 14.86
N GLN A 51 20.69 7.75 15.42
CA GLN A 51 21.43 6.58 15.89
C GLN A 51 21.69 5.59 14.74
N VAL A 52 20.71 5.37 13.86
CA VAL A 52 20.87 4.55 12.64
C VAL A 52 21.96 5.12 11.73
N ILE A 53 22.00 6.44 11.51
CA ILE A 53 23.08 7.11 10.78
C ILE A 53 24.47 6.78 11.36
N LYS A 54 24.62 6.85 12.69
CA LYS A 54 25.91 6.57 13.35
C LYS A 54 26.34 5.10 13.22
N LEU A 55 25.40 4.17 13.08
CA LEU A 55 25.70 2.76 12.78
C LEU A 55 26.02 2.56 11.28
N ILE A 56 25.31 3.25 10.38
CA ILE A 56 25.61 3.23 8.95
C ILE A 56 27.01 3.77 8.67
N SER A 57 27.48 4.82 9.37
CA SER A 57 28.89 5.25 9.29
C SER A 57 29.80 4.08 9.65
N LYS A 58 29.73 3.60 10.90
CA LYS A 58 30.59 2.52 11.40
C LYS A 58 30.60 1.28 10.52
N LEU A 59 29.49 0.96 9.87
CA LEU A 59 29.38 -0.18 8.96
C LEU A 59 30.08 0.09 7.61
N ASN A 60 29.99 1.31 7.05
CA ASN A 60 30.80 1.68 5.90
C ASN A 60 32.29 1.71 6.28
N ASP A 61 32.62 2.35 7.40
CA ASP A 61 33.99 2.52 7.90
C ASP A 61 34.68 1.15 8.15
N ALA A 62 33.96 0.16 8.70
CA ALA A 62 34.46 -1.20 8.87
C ALA A 62 34.64 -1.98 7.55
N ARG A 63 33.85 -1.64 6.53
CA ARG A 63 33.80 -2.32 5.22
C ARG A 63 34.63 -1.63 4.13
N GLU A 64 35.35 -0.54 4.42
CA GLU A 64 36.03 0.27 3.40
C GLU A 64 37.10 -0.52 2.60
N ASP A 65 37.80 -1.48 3.22
CA ASP A 65 38.75 -2.37 2.53
C ASP A 65 38.11 -3.62 1.87
N VAL A 66 36.78 -3.79 1.95
CA VAL A 66 36.08 -4.99 1.46
C VAL A 66 35.45 -4.67 0.10
N ASP A 67 35.75 -5.47 -0.93
CA ASP A 67 35.13 -5.29 -2.23
C ASP A 67 33.64 -5.66 -2.18
N LEU A 68 32.81 -4.62 -2.03
CA LEU A 68 31.36 -4.70 -1.91
C LEU A 68 30.68 -5.35 -3.13
N SER A 69 31.38 -5.55 -4.25
CA SER A 69 30.87 -6.31 -5.39
C SER A 69 30.86 -7.83 -5.18
N THR A 70 31.65 -8.34 -4.23
CA THR A 70 31.79 -9.79 -3.93
C THR A 70 31.26 -10.20 -2.56
N ALA A 71 30.91 -9.25 -1.70
CA ALA A 71 30.38 -9.52 -0.37
C ALA A 71 28.96 -10.11 -0.43
N THR A 72 28.79 -11.34 0.09
CA THR A 72 27.46 -11.95 0.26
C THR A 72 26.65 -11.20 1.33
N PRO A 73 25.33 -11.00 1.13
CA PRO A 73 24.49 -10.27 2.08
C PRO A 73 24.43 -11.03 3.41
N ASN A 74 24.80 -10.36 4.50
CA ASN A 74 24.92 -11.01 5.81
C ASN A 74 23.82 -10.57 6.79
N ARG A 75 23.81 -11.13 8.00
CA ARG A 75 22.76 -10.86 9.00
C ARG A 75 22.69 -9.37 9.42
N VAL A 76 23.80 -8.63 9.34
CA VAL A 76 23.83 -7.18 9.56
C VAL A 76 23.03 -6.47 8.46
N ASP A 77 23.23 -6.85 7.20
CA ASP A 77 22.52 -6.26 6.05
C ASP A 77 21.00 -6.50 6.15
N THR A 78 20.56 -7.72 6.45
CA THR A 78 19.13 -8.02 6.65
C THR A 78 18.53 -7.25 7.84
N THR A 79 19.26 -7.13 8.95
CA THR A 79 18.77 -6.40 10.13
C THR A 79 18.79 -4.88 9.91
N LEU A 80 19.71 -4.37 9.08
CA LEU A 80 19.74 -2.99 8.65
C LEU A 80 18.58 -2.68 7.70
N ASP A 81 18.26 -3.60 6.78
CA ASP A 81 17.10 -3.51 5.89
C ASP A 81 15.79 -3.43 6.70
N ASP A 82 15.57 -4.36 7.66
CA ASP A 82 14.44 -4.28 8.61
C ASP A 82 14.31 -2.89 9.26
N VAL A 83 15.43 -2.37 9.78
CA VAL A 83 15.49 -1.09 10.51
C VAL A 83 15.17 0.08 9.59
N ILE A 84 15.71 0.12 8.37
CA ILE A 84 15.47 1.24 7.45
C ILE A 84 14.06 1.13 6.82
N GLN A 85 13.53 -0.06 6.53
CA GLN A 85 12.14 -0.21 6.05
C GLN A 85 11.13 0.31 7.09
N LEU A 86 11.26 -0.13 8.35
CA LEU A 86 10.38 0.33 9.42
C LEU A 86 10.56 1.82 9.73
N LEU A 87 11.80 2.32 9.78
CA LEU A 87 12.09 3.75 9.96
C LEU A 87 11.54 4.60 8.81
N SER A 88 11.56 4.10 7.58
CA SER A 88 11.00 4.75 6.40
C SER A 88 9.49 4.91 6.52
N LEU A 89 8.77 3.89 7.01
CA LEU A 89 7.34 4.00 7.34
C LEU A 89 7.08 5.02 8.47
N PHE A 90 7.95 5.09 9.49
CA PHE A 90 7.84 6.12 10.53
C PHE A 90 7.97 7.55 9.97
N PHE A 91 8.82 7.77 8.96
CA PHE A 91 8.92 9.07 8.29
C PHE A 91 7.64 9.43 7.51
N LEU A 92 6.87 8.44 7.01
CA LEU A 92 5.55 8.70 6.40
C LEU A 92 4.52 9.11 7.46
N THR A 93 4.42 8.35 8.56
CA THR A 93 3.45 8.61 9.64
C THR A 93 3.62 9.97 10.33
N ILE A 94 4.82 10.53 10.34
CA ILE A 94 5.09 11.90 10.83
C ILE A 94 4.98 12.98 9.74
N GLY A 95 4.38 12.67 8.58
CA GLY A 95 4.15 13.60 7.47
C GLY A 95 5.37 13.95 6.60
N LYS A 96 6.53 13.34 6.86
CA LYS A 96 7.83 13.66 6.22
C LYS A 96 8.05 12.91 4.90
N ASN A 97 6.98 12.68 4.13
CA ASN A 97 6.95 11.85 2.91
C ASN A 97 7.77 12.45 1.75
N LYS A 98 8.22 13.71 1.90
CA LYS A 98 9.08 14.46 0.99
C LYS A 98 10.56 14.49 1.44
N GLU A 99 10.94 13.70 2.44
CA GLU A 99 12.32 13.53 2.90
C GLU A 99 12.91 12.19 2.42
N SER A 100 14.22 12.18 2.14
CA SER A 100 14.93 11.02 1.61
C SER A 100 14.68 9.70 2.38
N PRO A 101 14.66 9.65 3.72
CA PRO A 101 14.42 8.39 4.45
C PRO A 101 13.03 7.80 4.18
N ALA A 102 12.02 8.61 3.84
CA ALA A 102 10.69 8.15 3.48
C ALA A 102 10.62 7.39 2.15
N THR A 103 11.63 7.54 1.28
CA THR A 103 11.66 6.87 -0.04
C THR A 103 11.96 5.37 0.05
N TYR A 104 12.67 4.91 1.10
CA TYR A 104 13.25 3.56 1.12
C TYR A 104 12.22 2.43 1.08
N CYS A 105 11.14 2.55 1.86
CA CYS A 105 10.07 1.56 1.88
C CYS A 105 9.40 1.40 0.50
N GLN A 106 9.28 2.50 -0.25
CA GLN A 106 8.79 2.46 -1.63
C GLN A 106 9.83 1.85 -2.59
N LEU A 107 11.11 2.21 -2.48
CA LEU A 107 12.19 1.60 -3.28
C LEU A 107 12.28 0.09 -3.08
N ALA A 108 12.24 -0.39 -1.83
CA ALA A 108 12.24 -1.82 -1.51
C ALA A 108 11.03 -2.55 -2.12
N THR A 109 9.83 -1.95 -2.04
CA THR A 109 8.61 -2.54 -2.59
C THR A 109 8.59 -2.50 -4.12
N ILE A 110 9.09 -1.42 -4.75
CA ILE A 110 9.28 -1.32 -6.20
C ILE A 110 10.26 -2.38 -6.68
N ARG A 111 11.39 -2.57 -5.99
CA ARG A 111 12.39 -3.60 -6.34
C ARG A 111 11.76 -4.99 -6.36
N GLN A 112 11.01 -5.37 -5.32
CA GLN A 112 10.35 -6.67 -5.28
C GLN A 112 9.32 -6.83 -6.43
N LEU A 113 8.55 -5.78 -6.72
CA LEU A 113 7.59 -5.80 -7.82
C LEU A 113 8.28 -5.94 -9.18
N LEU A 114 9.38 -5.23 -9.43
CA LEU A 114 10.15 -5.36 -10.68
C LEU A 114 10.77 -6.75 -10.82
N SER A 115 11.39 -7.31 -9.76
CA SER A 115 11.86 -8.71 -9.76
C SER A 115 10.73 -9.69 -10.07
N HIS A 116 9.56 -9.53 -9.44
CA HIS A 116 8.39 -10.37 -9.67
C HIS A 116 7.76 -10.22 -11.06
N LEU A 117 8.01 -9.12 -11.78
CA LEU A 117 7.68 -9.01 -13.20
C LEU A 117 8.70 -9.80 -14.04
N ASP A 118 9.99 -9.61 -13.78
CA ASP A 118 11.13 -10.28 -14.45
C ASP A 118 11.03 -11.80 -14.36
N GLU A 119 10.86 -12.34 -13.15
CA GLU A 119 10.61 -13.76 -12.84
C GLU A 119 9.45 -14.40 -13.62
N SER A 120 8.54 -13.60 -14.17
CA SER A 120 7.26 -14.10 -14.70
C SER A 120 6.98 -13.80 -16.17
N GLY A 121 7.67 -12.84 -16.79
CA GLY A 121 7.40 -12.40 -18.16
C GLY A 121 6.05 -11.67 -18.37
N VAL A 122 5.22 -11.46 -17.34
CA VAL A 122 3.81 -11.01 -17.51
C VAL A 122 3.64 -9.49 -17.43
N TYR A 123 4.35 -8.74 -18.25
CA TYR A 123 4.35 -7.26 -18.25
C TYR A 123 4.22 -6.65 -19.65
N THR A 124 3.66 -5.44 -19.71
CA THR A 124 3.57 -4.59 -20.89
C THR A 124 4.22 -3.23 -20.61
N GLN A 125 4.54 -2.46 -21.65
CA GLN A 125 5.12 -1.12 -21.48
C GLN A 125 4.25 -0.21 -20.58
N ASN A 126 2.92 -0.37 -20.64
CA ASN A 126 1.96 0.38 -19.82
C ASN A 126 2.05 0.01 -18.33
N ASP A 127 2.46 -1.21 -17.99
CA ASP A 127 2.69 -1.62 -16.59
C ASP A 127 4.02 -1.08 -16.05
N LEU A 128 5.01 -0.86 -16.92
CA LEU A 128 6.33 -0.35 -16.56
C LEU A 128 6.34 1.18 -16.37
N GLN A 129 5.55 1.93 -17.15
CA GLN A 129 5.50 3.40 -17.09
C GLN A 129 5.26 4.00 -15.68
N PRO A 130 4.33 3.50 -14.85
CA PRO A 130 4.15 3.99 -13.47
C PRO A 130 5.40 3.86 -12.59
N PHE A 131 6.20 2.80 -12.77
CA PHE A 131 7.45 2.62 -12.03
C PHE A 131 8.53 3.61 -12.48
N GLN A 132 8.64 3.89 -13.78
CA GLN A 132 9.56 4.91 -14.31
C GLN A 132 9.27 6.27 -13.67
N ASN A 133 8.00 6.70 -13.74
CA ASN A 133 7.56 7.98 -13.19
C ASN A 133 7.80 8.06 -11.68
N ARG A 134 7.56 6.98 -10.93
CA ARG A 134 7.83 6.99 -9.48
C ARG A 134 9.32 6.98 -9.16
N LEU A 135 10.15 6.19 -9.85
CA LEU A 135 11.60 6.20 -9.66
C LEU A 135 12.19 7.59 -9.93
N SER A 136 11.75 8.29 -10.98
CA SER A 136 12.15 9.68 -11.25
C SER A 136 11.76 10.63 -10.10
N GLN A 137 10.55 10.52 -9.54
CA GLN A 137 10.13 11.33 -8.39
C GLN A 137 10.96 11.05 -7.13
N LEU A 138 11.25 9.76 -6.84
CA LEU A 138 12.08 9.38 -5.69
C LEU A 138 13.53 9.87 -5.88
N SER A 139 14.06 9.84 -7.11
CA SER A 139 15.37 10.39 -7.46
C SER A 139 15.44 11.90 -7.24
N GLN A 140 14.39 12.64 -7.60
CA GLN A 140 14.29 14.09 -7.34
C GLN A 140 14.31 14.42 -5.84
N ILE A 141 13.59 13.65 -5.02
CA ILE A 141 13.60 13.81 -3.54
C ILE A 141 15.01 13.59 -2.99
N ILE A 142 15.66 12.47 -3.35
CA ILE A 142 16.97 12.10 -2.79
C ILE A 142 18.08 13.07 -3.23
N ASN A 143 18.06 13.55 -4.48
CA ASN A 143 19.05 14.50 -4.96
C ASN A 143 18.85 15.91 -4.38
N LYS A 144 17.60 16.38 -4.25
CA LYS A 144 17.31 17.68 -3.60
C LYS A 144 17.83 17.76 -2.17
N ASP A 145 17.57 16.72 -1.36
CA ASP A 145 18.06 16.68 0.02
C ASP A 145 19.57 16.56 0.12
N ARG A 146 20.21 15.91 -0.87
CA ARG A 146 21.67 15.80 -1.00
C ARG A 146 22.31 17.14 -1.36
N GLU A 147 21.72 17.90 -2.28
CA GLU A 147 22.17 19.23 -2.69
C GLU A 147 22.06 20.25 -1.56
N ILE A 148 20.96 20.23 -0.81
CA ILE A 148 20.71 21.10 0.34
C ILE A 148 21.47 20.62 1.60
N GLY A 149 22.07 19.42 1.57
CA GLY A 149 22.78 18.83 2.71
C GLY A 149 21.86 18.44 3.88
N LYS A 150 20.55 18.28 3.64
CA LYS A 150 19.52 18.02 4.65
C LYS A 150 19.73 16.71 5.41
N HIS A 151 20.26 15.70 4.73
CA HIS A 151 20.58 14.40 5.30
C HIS A 151 22.05 14.04 5.08
N PRO A 152 22.69 13.29 6.00
CA PRO A 152 24.09 12.90 5.88
C PRO A 152 24.39 12.15 4.58
N ASN A 153 25.52 12.48 3.94
CA ASN A 153 25.95 11.93 2.64
C ASN A 153 25.92 10.39 2.56
N GLN A 154 26.11 9.69 3.68
CA GLN A 154 26.03 8.23 3.73
C GLN A 154 24.60 7.71 3.46
N MET A 155 23.56 8.41 3.94
CA MET A 155 22.15 8.04 3.73
C MET A 155 21.73 8.30 2.28
N THR A 156 22.01 9.50 1.75
CA THR A 156 21.68 9.81 0.34
C THR A 156 22.45 8.91 -0.63
N LYS A 157 23.73 8.60 -0.37
CA LYS A 157 24.52 7.63 -1.16
C LYS A 157 23.97 6.19 -1.06
N PHE A 158 23.47 5.77 0.10
CA PHE A 158 22.81 4.46 0.27
C PHE A 158 21.50 4.38 -0.53
N LEU A 159 20.66 5.41 -0.44
CA LEU A 159 19.38 5.47 -1.16
C LEU A 159 19.57 5.56 -2.67
N LEU A 160 20.55 6.33 -3.17
CA LEU A 160 20.88 6.39 -4.60
C LEU A 160 21.33 5.03 -5.16
N ARG A 161 22.16 4.27 -4.44
CA ARG A 161 22.53 2.88 -4.82
C ARG A 161 21.30 1.96 -4.92
N ARG A 162 20.35 2.11 -4.00
CA ARG A 162 19.11 1.31 -3.95
C ARG A 162 18.09 1.73 -5.02
N LEU A 163 18.14 2.99 -5.46
CA LEU A 163 17.41 3.49 -6.62
C LEU A 163 18.03 2.97 -7.92
N GLU A 164 19.37 3.00 -8.05
CA GLU A 164 20.11 2.41 -9.18
C GLU A 164 19.87 0.90 -9.32
N ASP A 165 19.79 0.15 -8.21
CA ASP A 165 19.36 -1.26 -8.20
C ASP A 165 18.00 -1.45 -8.88
N CYS A 166 17.02 -0.56 -8.60
CA CYS A 166 15.69 -0.61 -9.21
C CYS A 166 15.72 -0.19 -10.68
N GLU A 167 16.42 0.89 -11.02
CA GLU A 167 16.56 1.39 -12.40
C GLU A 167 17.33 0.41 -13.31
N ARG A 168 18.20 -0.44 -12.75
CA ARG A 168 18.86 -1.54 -13.48
C ARG A 168 17.86 -2.62 -13.87
N ILE A 169 17.03 -3.11 -12.92
CA ILE A 169 15.99 -4.11 -13.21
C ILE A 169 14.96 -3.53 -14.18
N TYR A 170 14.51 -2.29 -13.96
CA TYR A 170 13.61 -1.57 -14.88
C TYR A 170 14.16 -1.49 -16.31
N ARG A 171 15.43 -1.14 -16.49
CA ARG A 171 16.06 -1.09 -17.83
C ARG A 171 16.13 -2.47 -18.48
N ASN A 172 16.37 -3.54 -17.73
CA ASN A 172 16.34 -4.90 -18.26
C ASN A 172 14.93 -5.25 -18.80
N LEU A 173 13.88 -4.93 -18.03
CA LEU A 173 12.47 -5.16 -18.40
C LEU A 173 12.01 -4.32 -19.62
N VAL A 174 12.53 -3.09 -19.78
CA VAL A 174 12.28 -2.31 -21.00
C VAL A 174 13.06 -2.89 -22.18
N THR A 175 14.29 -3.36 -21.96
CA THR A 175 15.13 -3.94 -23.01
C THR A 175 14.55 -5.26 -23.55
N SER A 176 14.01 -6.13 -22.69
CA SER A 176 13.34 -7.36 -23.11
C SER A 176 12.11 -7.09 -23.98
N LEU A 177 11.28 -6.10 -23.62
CA LEU A 177 10.14 -5.67 -24.44
C LEU A 177 10.57 -5.03 -25.77
N SER A 178 11.73 -4.36 -25.83
CA SER A 178 12.19 -3.68 -27.05
C SER A 178 12.52 -4.62 -28.22
N VAL A 179 12.57 -5.94 -27.97
CA VAL A 179 12.74 -7.00 -28.99
C VAL A 179 11.41 -7.33 -29.70
N LEU A 180 10.27 -6.91 -29.17
CA LEU A 180 8.95 -7.14 -29.78
C LEU A 180 8.72 -6.18 -30.94
N ASP A 181 8.40 -6.74 -32.11
CA ASP A 181 7.87 -5.93 -33.22
C ASP A 181 6.52 -5.28 -32.85
N VAL A 182 6.28 -4.08 -33.39
CA VAL A 182 5.01 -3.33 -33.26
C VAL A 182 3.81 -4.18 -33.67
N GLU A 183 3.96 -5.06 -34.67
CA GLU A 183 2.92 -5.98 -35.14
C GLU A 183 2.56 -7.06 -34.11
N LEU A 184 3.50 -7.46 -33.25
CA LEU A 184 3.29 -8.48 -32.22
C LEU A 184 2.78 -7.89 -30.89
N VAL A 185 3.00 -6.59 -30.65
CA VAL A 185 2.58 -5.90 -29.41
C VAL A 185 1.10 -6.14 -29.04
N PRO A 186 0.11 -6.04 -29.96
CA PRO A 186 -1.30 -6.29 -29.62
C PRO A 186 -1.57 -7.75 -29.21
N ILE A 187 -0.88 -8.71 -29.84
CA ILE A 187 -1.02 -10.14 -29.52
C ILE A 187 -0.41 -10.42 -28.14
N HIS A 188 0.78 -9.89 -27.89
CA HIS A 188 1.46 -9.96 -26.60
C HIS A 188 0.61 -9.34 -25.46
N GLN A 189 0.10 -8.13 -25.65
CA GLN A 189 -0.81 -7.48 -24.69
C GLN A 189 -2.05 -8.36 -24.40
N ARG A 190 -2.62 -9.02 -25.43
CA ARG A 190 -3.79 -9.88 -25.22
C ARG A 190 -3.45 -11.17 -24.47
N LEU A 191 -2.31 -11.80 -24.75
CA LEU A 191 -1.83 -12.96 -24.00
C LEU A 191 -1.55 -12.61 -22.54
N VAL A 192 -0.89 -11.48 -22.27
CA VAL A 192 -0.72 -10.94 -20.91
C VAL A 192 -2.07 -10.71 -20.22
N THR A 193 -3.07 -10.21 -20.95
CA THR A 193 -4.44 -10.03 -20.42
C THR A 193 -5.09 -11.37 -20.04
N ILE A 194 -5.03 -12.38 -20.92
CA ILE A 194 -5.60 -13.70 -20.65
C ILE A 194 -4.90 -14.36 -19.45
N ARG A 195 -3.56 -14.28 -19.37
CA ARG A 195 -2.79 -14.82 -18.24
C ARG A 195 -3.17 -14.18 -16.91
N ARG A 196 -3.45 -12.87 -16.89
CA ARG A 196 -3.96 -12.15 -15.70
C ARG A 196 -5.37 -12.59 -15.33
N GLN A 197 -6.24 -12.82 -16.31
CA GLN A 197 -7.59 -13.33 -16.07
C GLN A 197 -7.58 -14.77 -15.51
N LEU A 198 -6.74 -15.65 -16.07
CA LEU A 198 -6.51 -17.00 -15.53
C LEU A 198 -5.97 -16.94 -14.09
N ALA A 199 -4.97 -16.10 -13.82
CA ALA A 199 -4.42 -15.94 -12.47
C ALA A 199 -5.47 -15.48 -11.46
N ALA A 200 -6.31 -14.50 -11.83
CA ALA A 200 -7.39 -14.00 -10.99
C ALA A 200 -8.53 -15.02 -10.78
N ILE A 201 -8.77 -15.94 -11.74
CA ILE A 201 -9.73 -17.05 -11.59
C ILE A 201 -9.20 -18.09 -10.60
N VAL A 202 -7.91 -18.45 -10.69
CA VAL A 202 -7.26 -19.47 -9.86
C VAL A 202 -6.97 -18.99 -8.44
N SER A 203 -6.90 -17.68 -8.21
CA SER A 203 -6.71 -17.09 -6.88
C SER A 203 -8.01 -16.77 -6.14
N LYS A 204 -9.14 -17.32 -6.57
CA LYS A 204 -10.43 -17.18 -5.88
C LYS A 204 -10.52 -18.14 -4.72
N ASP A 205 -11.34 -17.77 -3.75
CA ASP A 205 -11.65 -18.59 -2.58
C ASP A 205 -12.65 -19.72 -2.92
N ASN A 206 -13.25 -19.67 -4.11
CA ASN A 206 -14.14 -20.69 -4.71
C ASN A 206 -13.44 -21.38 -5.89
N PRO A 207 -13.73 -22.67 -6.16
CA PRO A 207 -13.09 -23.41 -7.24
C PRO A 207 -13.39 -22.83 -8.64
N PRO A 208 -12.39 -22.82 -9.55
CA PRO A 208 -12.46 -22.18 -10.86
C PRO A 208 -13.50 -22.81 -11.79
N GLN A 209 -14.55 -22.07 -12.11
CA GLN A 209 -15.69 -22.61 -12.83
C GLN A 209 -15.43 -22.77 -14.33
N LYS A 210 -15.89 -23.89 -14.92
CA LYS A 210 -15.73 -24.20 -16.35
C LYS A 210 -16.22 -23.09 -17.30
N HIS A 211 -17.21 -22.31 -16.87
CA HIS A 211 -17.79 -21.24 -17.68
C HIS A 211 -16.87 -20.00 -17.79
N GLU A 212 -16.01 -19.77 -16.79
CA GLU A 212 -15.02 -18.68 -16.79
C GLU A 212 -13.79 -19.03 -17.64
N ILE A 213 -13.37 -20.31 -17.62
CA ILE A 213 -12.17 -20.79 -18.33
C ILE A 213 -12.43 -20.97 -19.83
N LYS A 214 -13.63 -21.48 -20.21
CA LYS A 214 -14.01 -21.74 -21.61
C LYS A 214 -13.76 -20.57 -22.59
N PRO A 215 -14.21 -19.32 -22.32
CA PRO A 215 -13.98 -18.22 -23.25
C PRO A 215 -12.49 -17.89 -23.41
N LEU A 216 -11.69 -18.04 -22.36
CA LEU A 216 -10.24 -17.81 -22.39
C LEU A 216 -9.52 -18.87 -23.23
N LEU A 217 -9.87 -20.16 -23.06
CA LEU A 217 -9.35 -21.25 -23.90
C LEU A 217 -9.69 -21.06 -25.38
N GLU A 218 -10.93 -20.64 -25.67
CA GLU A 218 -11.39 -20.39 -27.03
C GLU A 218 -10.71 -19.16 -27.66
N GLU A 219 -10.32 -18.16 -26.85
CA GLU A 219 -9.51 -17.04 -27.32
C GLU A 219 -8.05 -17.40 -27.54
N LEU A 220 -7.44 -18.22 -26.67
CA LEU A 220 -6.08 -18.73 -26.88
C LEU A 220 -5.97 -19.49 -28.20
N ARG A 221 -6.98 -20.30 -28.55
CA ARG A 221 -7.08 -20.97 -29.86
C ARG A 221 -7.20 -19.98 -31.03
N LYS A 222 -7.92 -18.87 -30.87
CA LYS A 222 -8.03 -17.79 -31.88
C LYS A 222 -6.77 -16.92 -31.99
N ILE A 223 -5.86 -17.00 -31.03
CA ILE A 223 -4.51 -16.44 -31.12
C ILE A 223 -3.59 -17.45 -31.81
N ASP A 224 -3.64 -18.72 -31.39
CA ASP A 224 -2.84 -19.80 -31.98
C ASP A 224 -3.12 -20.01 -33.48
N SER A 225 -4.40 -19.95 -33.89
CA SER A 225 -4.82 -20.08 -35.29
C SER A 225 -4.39 -18.93 -36.21
N LYS A 226 -3.67 -17.93 -35.68
CA LYS A 226 -3.01 -16.88 -36.48
C LYS A 226 -1.55 -17.24 -36.83
N ARG A 227 -1.02 -18.32 -36.25
CA ARG A 227 0.31 -18.83 -36.55
C ARG A 227 0.32 -19.62 -37.85
N GLN A 228 1.43 -19.52 -38.58
CA GLN A 228 1.77 -20.37 -39.70
C GLN A 228 3.15 -20.97 -39.38
N ASP A 229 3.31 -22.28 -39.51
CA ASP A 229 4.50 -23.04 -39.08
C ASP A 229 5.00 -22.66 -37.68
N GLY A 230 4.07 -22.49 -36.74
CA GLY A 230 4.32 -22.11 -35.34
C GLY A 230 4.67 -20.64 -35.09
N LYS A 231 4.72 -19.79 -36.13
CA LYS A 231 5.16 -18.39 -36.05
C LYS A 231 4.04 -17.42 -36.41
N PHE A 232 4.03 -16.25 -35.79
CA PHE A 232 3.23 -15.12 -36.26
C PHE A 232 3.95 -14.46 -37.45
N LEU A 233 3.25 -14.25 -38.56
CA LEU A 233 3.80 -13.57 -39.75
C LEU A 233 3.32 -12.12 -39.82
N GLY A 234 4.12 -11.27 -40.45
CA GLY A 234 3.74 -9.88 -40.75
C GLY A 234 2.74 -9.75 -41.91
N PRO A 235 2.35 -8.51 -42.28
CA PRO A 235 1.45 -8.20 -43.38
C PRO A 235 1.76 -8.98 -44.66
N GLY A 236 0.72 -9.60 -45.23
CA GLY A 236 0.83 -10.42 -46.43
C GLY A 236 1.71 -11.67 -46.29
N GLY A 237 2.02 -12.12 -45.07
CA GLY A 237 2.85 -13.31 -44.82
C GLY A 237 4.32 -13.15 -45.21
N SER A 238 4.78 -11.92 -45.48
CA SER A 238 6.07 -11.66 -46.15
C SER A 238 7.29 -11.69 -45.23
N SER A 239 7.10 -11.74 -43.91
CA SER A 239 8.17 -11.70 -42.91
C SER A 239 7.78 -12.45 -41.63
N VAL A 240 8.80 -12.81 -40.83
CA VAL A 240 8.64 -13.24 -39.43
C VAL A 240 9.13 -12.09 -38.54
N PRO A 241 8.25 -11.32 -37.88
CA PRO A 241 8.67 -10.19 -37.05
C PRO A 241 9.47 -10.65 -35.81
N PRO A 242 10.43 -9.85 -35.32
CA PRO A 242 11.21 -10.17 -34.12
C PRO A 242 10.35 -10.26 -32.84
N GLY A 243 10.83 -11.02 -31.86
CA GLY A 243 10.15 -11.24 -30.57
C GLY A 243 9.29 -12.50 -30.46
N GLN A 244 9.21 -13.33 -31.52
CA GLN A 244 8.40 -14.57 -31.57
C GLN A 244 8.49 -15.42 -30.29
N ALA A 245 9.70 -15.69 -29.79
CA ALA A 245 9.92 -16.57 -28.65
C ALA A 245 9.16 -16.15 -27.38
N ILE A 246 8.99 -14.83 -27.16
CA ILE A 246 8.24 -14.28 -26.02
C ILE A 246 6.75 -14.67 -26.16
N LEU A 247 6.17 -14.54 -27.35
CA LEU A 247 4.77 -14.91 -27.59
C LEU A 247 4.55 -16.42 -27.71
N VAL A 248 5.56 -17.18 -28.14
CA VAL A 248 5.54 -18.65 -28.16
C VAL A 248 5.44 -19.18 -26.74
N GLY A 249 6.43 -18.90 -25.89
CA GLY A 249 6.42 -19.33 -24.49
C GLY A 249 5.22 -18.80 -23.71
N LEU A 250 4.84 -17.53 -23.89
CA LEU A 250 3.68 -16.96 -23.19
C LEU A 250 2.34 -17.61 -23.60
N LEU A 251 2.18 -18.06 -24.85
CA LEU A 251 0.99 -18.80 -25.27
C LEU A 251 1.00 -20.24 -24.72
N GLU A 252 2.16 -20.90 -24.76
CA GLU A 252 2.36 -22.24 -24.22
C GLU A 252 2.07 -22.28 -22.71
N GLU A 253 2.65 -21.38 -21.93
CA GLU A 253 2.33 -21.19 -20.50
C GLU A 253 0.83 -20.94 -20.27
N CYS A 254 0.15 -20.17 -21.14
CA CYS A 254 -1.29 -19.95 -21.01
C CYS A 254 -2.11 -21.23 -21.26
N PHE A 255 -1.70 -22.07 -22.21
CA PHE A 255 -2.34 -23.37 -22.43
C PHE A 255 -2.03 -24.36 -21.28
N GLU A 256 -0.80 -24.40 -20.78
CA GLU A 256 -0.42 -25.20 -19.60
C GLU A 256 -1.27 -24.82 -18.38
N ILE A 257 -1.38 -23.52 -18.08
CA ILE A 257 -2.25 -23.02 -16.99
C ILE A 257 -3.70 -23.47 -17.19
N VAL A 258 -4.26 -23.36 -18.41
CA VAL A 258 -5.64 -23.81 -18.68
C VAL A 258 -5.80 -25.34 -18.54
N GLN A 259 -4.79 -26.12 -18.90
CA GLN A 259 -4.78 -27.56 -18.72
C GLN A 259 -4.71 -27.95 -17.24
N ASP A 260 -3.78 -27.36 -16.48
CA ASP A 260 -3.60 -27.60 -15.05
C ASP A 260 -4.87 -27.27 -14.27
N VAL A 261 -5.49 -26.13 -14.56
CA VAL A 261 -6.75 -25.68 -13.91
C VAL A 261 -7.94 -26.59 -14.28
N ASN A 262 -7.93 -27.22 -15.47
CA ASN A 262 -8.96 -28.21 -15.83
C ASN A 262 -8.72 -29.60 -15.23
N ALA A 263 -7.47 -29.93 -14.89
CA ALA A 263 -7.09 -31.21 -14.30
C ALA A 263 -7.18 -31.21 -12.76
N ARG A 264 -6.69 -30.14 -12.11
CA ARG A 264 -6.54 -30.00 -10.64
C ARG A 264 -7.68 -29.17 -10.03
N ARG A 265 -8.92 -29.42 -10.46
CA ARG A 265 -10.02 -28.42 -10.46
C ARG A 265 -10.32 -27.69 -9.14
N ASP A 266 -10.09 -28.29 -7.98
CA ASP A 266 -10.73 -27.85 -6.74
C ASP A 266 -9.76 -27.55 -5.58
N ASP A 267 -8.46 -27.88 -5.67
CA ASP A 267 -7.54 -27.72 -4.54
C ASP A 267 -6.08 -27.34 -4.91
N VAL A 268 -5.53 -26.42 -4.12
CA VAL A 268 -4.08 -26.24 -3.93
C VAL A 268 -3.54 -27.43 -3.13
N ALA A 269 -2.40 -27.98 -3.52
CA ALA A 269 -1.83 -29.16 -2.88
C ALA A 269 -1.61 -28.94 -1.37
N ILE A 270 -1.86 -29.99 -0.57
CA ILE A 270 -1.88 -29.93 0.89
C ILE A 270 -0.65 -29.24 1.52
N PRO A 271 0.61 -29.47 1.07
CA PRO A 271 1.79 -28.77 1.60
C PRO A 271 1.77 -27.25 1.40
N LEU A 272 1.12 -26.76 0.34
CA LEU A 272 1.03 -25.34 0.00
C LEU A 272 -0.19 -24.63 0.61
N LYS A 273 -1.21 -25.39 1.04
CA LYS A 273 -2.47 -24.83 1.54
C LYS A 273 -2.26 -23.80 2.68
N PRO A 274 -1.41 -24.04 3.70
CA PRO A 274 -1.14 -23.04 4.74
C PRO A 274 -0.51 -21.73 4.23
N ILE A 275 0.26 -21.77 3.13
CA ILE A 275 0.86 -20.59 2.51
C ILE A 275 -0.18 -19.85 1.68
N PHE A 276 -1.02 -20.58 0.93
CA PHE A 276 -2.16 -20.03 0.20
C PHE A 276 -3.15 -19.32 1.14
N ASP A 277 -3.55 -19.97 2.24
CA ASP A 277 -4.49 -19.42 3.22
C ASP A 277 -3.90 -18.15 3.88
N ARG A 278 -2.62 -18.15 4.26
CA ARG A 278 -1.92 -16.96 4.80
C ARG A 278 -1.85 -15.83 3.77
N LEU A 279 -1.59 -16.12 2.49
CA LEU A 279 -1.57 -15.12 1.42
C LEU A 279 -2.96 -14.55 1.12
N THR A 280 -4.00 -15.37 1.16
CA THR A 280 -5.39 -14.97 0.95
C THR A 280 -5.91 -14.08 2.07
N GLU A 281 -5.62 -14.39 3.34
CA GLU A 281 -5.97 -13.51 4.47
C GLU A 281 -5.22 -12.17 4.38
N ILE A 282 -3.92 -12.19 4.06
CA ILE A 282 -3.14 -10.96 3.82
C ILE A 282 -3.74 -10.14 2.66
N ARG A 283 -4.15 -10.79 1.55
CA ARG A 283 -4.86 -10.14 0.43
C ARG A 283 -6.13 -9.45 0.94
N MET A 284 -7.00 -10.17 1.65
CA MET A 284 -8.29 -9.63 2.11
C MET A 284 -8.12 -8.47 3.10
N GLN A 285 -7.15 -8.56 4.02
CA GLN A 285 -6.83 -7.47 4.93
C GLN A 285 -6.30 -6.23 4.19
N LEU A 286 -5.39 -6.40 3.23
CA LEU A 286 -4.84 -5.30 2.41
C LEU A 286 -5.89 -4.70 1.46
N GLU A 287 -6.79 -5.51 0.87
CA GLU A 287 -7.88 -5.02 0.01
C GLU A 287 -8.91 -4.22 0.81
N ARG A 288 -9.24 -4.65 2.03
CA ARG A 288 -10.03 -3.84 2.98
C ARG A 288 -9.32 -2.52 3.30
N LEU A 289 -8.02 -2.54 3.60
CA LEU A 289 -7.25 -1.32 3.89
C LEU A 289 -7.18 -0.35 2.69
N VAL A 290 -7.11 -0.85 1.46
CA VAL A 290 -7.18 0.02 0.25
C VAL A 290 -8.54 0.72 0.13
N LEU A 291 -9.63 0.03 0.49
CA LEU A 291 -10.98 0.59 0.46
C LEU A 291 -11.22 1.58 1.62
N THR A 292 -10.68 1.31 2.81
CA THR A 292 -10.94 2.11 4.03
C THR A 292 -9.82 3.09 4.41
N HIS A 293 -8.79 3.24 3.57
CA HIS A 293 -7.48 3.84 3.90
C HIS A 293 -7.50 5.14 4.71
N ARG A 294 -8.45 6.02 4.40
CA ARG A 294 -8.40 7.46 4.71
C ARG A 294 -8.46 7.81 6.21
N TRP A 295 -8.99 6.94 7.07
CA TRP A 295 -9.47 7.37 8.39
C TRP A 295 -8.61 6.98 9.60
N THR A 296 -7.91 5.83 9.56
CA THR A 296 -7.30 5.22 10.76
C THR A 296 -6.01 4.42 10.53
N LEU A 297 -5.51 4.32 9.29
CA LEU A 297 -4.28 3.55 9.05
C LEU A 297 -3.05 4.40 9.36
N ARG A 298 -2.19 3.87 10.23
CA ARG A 298 -0.82 4.34 10.47
C ARG A 298 0.12 3.57 9.55
N GLU A 299 0.94 4.23 8.71
CA GLU A 299 1.76 3.56 7.68
C GLU A 299 2.69 2.51 8.27
N THR A 300 3.21 2.73 9.49
CA THR A 300 4.02 1.72 10.19
C THR A 300 3.32 0.36 10.29
N ASP A 301 1.99 0.26 10.28
CA ASP A 301 1.27 -1.02 10.30
C ASP A 301 1.49 -1.90 9.06
N LEU A 302 1.85 -1.28 7.93
CA LEU A 302 2.23 -1.99 6.72
C LEU A 302 3.47 -2.89 6.94
N TRP A 303 4.30 -2.58 7.94
CA TRP A 303 5.46 -3.39 8.34
C TRP A 303 5.12 -4.86 8.63
N ASN A 304 4.01 -5.13 9.32
CA ASN A 304 3.61 -6.49 9.67
C ASN A 304 3.32 -7.33 8.41
N TYR A 305 2.76 -6.69 7.38
CA TYR A 305 2.47 -7.32 6.09
C TYR A 305 3.75 -7.45 5.24
N GLN A 306 4.64 -6.45 5.24
CA GLN A 306 5.95 -6.53 4.57
C GLN A 306 6.76 -7.72 5.09
N LEU A 307 6.91 -7.84 6.41
CA LEU A 307 7.64 -8.95 7.02
C LEU A 307 6.99 -10.30 6.70
N SER A 308 5.65 -10.39 6.79
CA SER A 308 4.92 -11.62 6.45
C SER A 308 5.09 -12.05 4.99
N LEU A 309 5.09 -11.11 4.05
CA LEU A 309 5.30 -11.40 2.63
C LEU A 309 6.75 -11.80 2.35
N GLN A 310 7.72 -11.12 2.98
CA GLN A 310 9.14 -11.50 2.89
C GLN A 310 9.43 -12.88 3.51
N GLU A 311 8.76 -13.26 4.60
CA GLU A 311 8.85 -14.61 5.16
C GLU A 311 8.38 -15.67 4.17
N ILE A 312 7.22 -15.44 3.54
CA ILE A 312 6.63 -16.34 2.54
C ILE A 312 7.50 -16.42 1.27
N ASP A 313 8.09 -15.31 0.85
CA ASP A 313 9.02 -15.24 -0.29
C ASP A 313 10.34 -15.99 0.00
N LYS A 314 10.88 -15.86 1.22
CA LYS A 314 12.08 -16.59 1.69
C LYS A 314 11.88 -18.11 1.83
N MET A 315 10.65 -18.61 1.69
CA MET A 315 10.36 -20.05 1.60
C MET A 315 10.49 -20.61 0.16
N ARG A 316 10.76 -19.76 -0.84
CA ARG A 316 10.97 -20.18 -2.23
C ARG A 316 12.42 -20.65 -2.46
N ILE A 317 12.57 -21.77 -3.15
CA ILE A 317 13.83 -22.25 -3.73
C ILE A 317 13.68 -22.15 -5.25
N ASP A 318 14.63 -21.50 -5.93
CA ASP A 318 14.60 -21.24 -7.37
C ASP A 318 13.23 -20.70 -7.88
N GLY A 319 12.66 -19.79 -7.10
CA GLY A 319 11.40 -19.11 -7.39
C GLY A 319 10.12 -19.90 -7.08
N LYS A 320 10.21 -21.13 -6.53
CA LYS A 320 9.05 -22.01 -6.25
C LYS A 320 9.04 -22.52 -4.80
N TRP A 321 7.87 -22.84 -4.27
CA TRP A 321 7.76 -23.50 -2.96
C TRP A 321 7.84 -25.03 -3.13
N VAL A 322 8.74 -25.68 -2.40
CA VAL A 322 8.91 -27.14 -2.42
C VAL A 322 8.24 -27.82 -1.23
N ASP A 323 7.96 -29.11 -1.34
CA ASP A 323 7.56 -29.96 -0.21
C ASP A 323 8.79 -30.59 0.49
N SER A 324 8.53 -31.38 1.54
CA SER A 324 9.55 -32.05 2.36
C SER A 324 10.51 -32.94 1.58
N ASP A 325 10.07 -33.46 0.42
CA ASP A 325 10.83 -34.36 -0.44
C ASP A 325 11.54 -33.59 -1.58
N GLY A 326 11.45 -32.26 -1.59
CA GLY A 326 12.05 -31.37 -2.59
C GLY A 326 11.25 -31.27 -3.91
N ASN A 327 10.05 -31.85 -3.99
CA ASN A 327 9.23 -31.78 -5.18
C ASN A 327 8.51 -30.43 -5.28
N GLN A 328 7.93 -30.14 -6.45
CA GLN A 328 7.23 -28.89 -6.73
C GLN A 328 5.70 -29.11 -6.73
N PRO A 329 5.03 -29.05 -5.55
CA PRO A 329 3.61 -29.33 -5.41
C PRO A 329 2.71 -28.39 -6.24
N GLY A 330 1.53 -28.89 -6.63
CA GLY A 330 0.56 -28.15 -7.45
C GLY A 330 -0.06 -26.96 -6.74
N GLY A 331 -0.15 -25.82 -7.44
CA GLY A 331 -0.70 -24.56 -6.92
C GLY A 331 0.24 -23.36 -7.02
N GLN A 332 1.52 -23.56 -7.37
CA GLN A 332 2.57 -22.52 -7.50
C GLN A 332 2.06 -21.22 -8.15
N PHE A 333 1.36 -21.33 -9.29
CA PHE A 333 0.83 -20.19 -10.04
C PHE A 333 -0.14 -19.32 -9.22
N ALA A 334 -0.99 -19.94 -8.40
CA ALA A 334 -1.94 -19.27 -7.52
C ALA A 334 -1.20 -18.49 -6.42
N LEU A 335 -0.25 -19.12 -5.73
CA LEU A 335 0.53 -18.50 -4.66
C LEU A 335 1.42 -17.38 -5.21
N LEU A 336 2.09 -17.57 -6.36
CA LEU A 336 2.89 -16.53 -7.01
C LEU A 336 2.04 -15.33 -7.45
N TYR A 337 0.79 -15.55 -7.88
CA TYR A 337 -0.12 -14.44 -8.17
C TYR A 337 -0.58 -13.72 -6.89
N LEU A 338 -0.98 -14.45 -5.84
CA LEU A 338 -1.39 -13.86 -4.56
C LEU A 338 -0.26 -13.04 -3.93
N LEU A 339 0.97 -13.57 -3.87
CA LEU A 339 2.16 -12.87 -3.39
C LEU A 339 2.35 -11.54 -4.13
N ARG A 340 2.32 -11.57 -5.47
CA ARG A 340 2.40 -10.38 -6.33
C ARG A 340 1.25 -9.40 -6.10
N ARG A 341 0.02 -9.90 -5.94
CA ARG A 341 -1.17 -9.08 -5.63
C ARG A 341 -1.00 -8.36 -4.29
N CYS A 342 -0.53 -9.04 -3.25
CA CYS A 342 -0.28 -8.47 -1.94
C CYS A 342 0.81 -7.39 -1.97
N HIS A 343 1.94 -7.61 -2.65
CA HIS A 343 2.94 -6.55 -2.86
C HIS A 343 2.39 -5.35 -3.66
N GLY A 344 1.54 -5.58 -4.67
CA GLY A 344 0.92 -4.51 -5.45
C GLY A 344 -0.11 -3.67 -4.67
N LEU A 345 -0.84 -4.31 -3.74
CA LEU A 345 -1.73 -3.64 -2.79
C LEU A 345 -0.92 -2.82 -1.77
N LEU A 346 0.13 -3.41 -1.22
CA LEU A 346 1.03 -2.77 -0.25
C LEU A 346 1.75 -1.57 -0.86
N TYR A 347 2.26 -1.69 -2.10
CA TYR A 347 2.82 -0.57 -2.85
C TYR A 347 1.82 0.57 -3.05
N ARG A 348 0.55 0.25 -3.36
CA ARG A 348 -0.51 1.26 -3.51
C ARG A 348 -0.73 2.02 -2.20
N LEU A 349 -0.86 1.30 -1.07
CA LEU A 349 -1.06 1.88 0.26
C LEU A 349 0.07 2.86 0.62
N ILE A 350 1.33 2.41 0.54
CA ILE A 350 2.51 3.27 0.81
C ILE A 350 2.59 4.45 -0.18
N SER A 351 2.20 4.27 -1.44
CA SER A 351 2.21 5.35 -2.43
C SER A 351 1.07 6.36 -2.24
N SER A 352 0.02 6.00 -1.50
CA SER A 352 -1.12 6.86 -1.16
C SER A 352 -1.02 7.53 0.22
N SER A 353 0.13 7.47 0.89
CA SER A 353 0.37 8.22 2.13
C SER A 353 0.47 9.73 1.86
N GLU A 354 -0.44 10.53 2.43
CA GLU A 354 -0.39 11.99 2.36
C GLU A 354 0.69 12.55 3.31
N PRO A 355 1.40 13.64 2.97
CA PRO A 355 2.41 14.26 3.83
C PRO A 355 1.76 15.14 4.90
N ILE A 356 1.03 14.48 5.79
CA ILE A 356 0.32 15.02 6.96
C ILE A 356 0.70 14.12 8.13
N SER A 357 1.02 14.67 9.31
CA SER A 357 1.30 13.83 10.48
C SER A 357 0.03 13.16 11.00
N GLU A 358 0.19 12.03 11.70
CA GLU A 358 -0.89 11.30 12.38
C GLU A 358 -1.78 12.22 13.25
N GLU A 359 -1.18 13.23 13.88
CA GLU A 359 -1.83 14.24 14.74
C GLU A 359 -2.82 15.14 13.99
N LEU A 360 -2.56 15.43 12.71
CA LEU A 360 -3.41 16.29 11.87
C LEU A 360 -4.42 15.51 11.00
N MET A 361 -4.28 14.19 10.87
CA MET A 361 -5.21 13.34 10.12
C MET A 361 -6.68 13.51 10.56
N PRO A 362 -7.04 13.62 11.86
CA PRO A 362 -8.43 13.85 12.27
C PRO A 362 -9.02 15.16 11.73
N ILE A 363 -8.19 16.22 11.64
CA ILE A 363 -8.62 17.53 11.14
C ILE A 363 -8.74 17.49 9.61
N SER A 364 -7.73 16.94 8.91
CA SER A 364 -7.79 16.74 7.45
C SER A 364 -9.01 15.92 7.04
N ASN A 365 -9.33 14.84 7.76
CA ASN A 365 -10.49 14.01 7.49
C ASN A 365 -11.83 14.73 7.75
N LYS A 366 -11.93 15.58 8.79
CA LYS A 366 -13.14 16.42 9.00
C LYS A 366 -13.32 17.40 7.84
N LEU A 367 -12.24 18.05 7.37
CA LEU A 367 -12.27 18.97 6.23
C LEU A 367 -12.62 18.27 4.91
N LEU A 368 -11.96 17.17 4.58
CA LEU A 368 -12.26 16.37 3.38
C LEU A 368 -13.71 15.84 3.38
N THR A 369 -14.30 15.62 4.56
CA THR A 369 -15.72 15.26 4.69
C THR A 369 -16.63 16.47 4.42
N VAL A 370 -16.36 17.62 5.04
CA VAL A 370 -17.10 18.88 4.79
C VAL A 370 -17.04 19.26 3.31
N LYS A 371 -15.82 19.30 2.73
CA LYS A 371 -15.59 19.51 1.30
C LYS A 371 -16.44 18.57 0.43
N LYS A 372 -16.45 17.26 0.75
CA LYS A 372 -17.26 16.31 -0.02
C LYS A 372 -18.75 16.64 0.09
N CYS A 373 -19.27 16.88 1.29
CA CYS A 373 -20.69 17.20 1.47
C CYS A 373 -21.09 18.47 0.71
N LEU A 374 -20.31 19.55 0.81
CA LEU A 374 -20.51 20.78 0.03
C LEU A 374 -20.53 20.50 -1.48
N ASN A 375 -19.59 19.68 -1.97
CA ASN A 375 -19.54 19.27 -3.39
C ASN A 375 -20.72 18.38 -3.82
N GLU A 376 -21.37 17.63 -2.92
CA GLU A 376 -22.60 16.92 -3.29
C GLU A 376 -23.81 17.86 -3.27
N VAL A 377 -23.90 18.81 -2.33
CA VAL A 377 -24.98 19.82 -2.33
C VAL A 377 -24.94 20.68 -3.60
N LEU A 378 -23.76 21.20 -3.96
CA LEU A 378 -23.55 22.01 -5.19
C LEU A 378 -23.91 21.26 -6.50
N LYS A 379 -23.89 19.92 -6.51
CA LYS A 379 -24.34 19.12 -7.68
C LYS A 379 -25.86 18.99 -7.79
N HIS A 380 -26.58 19.21 -6.70
CA HIS A 380 -28.03 18.96 -6.65
C HIS A 380 -28.87 20.17 -7.07
N GLY A 381 -28.25 21.33 -7.35
CA GLY A 381 -28.91 22.59 -7.71
C GLY A 381 -28.65 23.67 -6.67
N ASN A 382 -29.19 24.87 -6.88
CA ASN A 382 -29.16 25.97 -5.90
C ASN A 382 -30.31 25.86 -4.87
N ASP A 383 -31.04 24.75 -4.86
CA ASP A 383 -32.16 24.38 -3.96
C ASP A 383 -31.75 24.20 -2.48
N PHE A 384 -30.88 25.07 -1.95
CA PHE A 384 -30.38 25.06 -0.57
C PHE A 384 -30.44 26.46 0.04
N THR A 385 -30.94 26.58 1.28
CA THR A 385 -31.05 27.88 1.95
C THR A 385 -29.76 28.24 2.68
N PRO A 386 -29.54 29.53 3.06
CA PRO A 386 -28.44 29.91 3.96
C PRO A 386 -28.44 29.13 5.29
N ARG A 387 -29.59 28.57 5.69
CA ARG A 387 -29.73 27.74 6.89
C ARG A 387 -29.11 26.35 6.72
N ASP A 388 -29.12 25.79 5.51
CA ASP A 388 -28.56 24.48 5.18
C ASP A 388 -27.03 24.52 5.09
N LEU A 389 -26.45 25.72 4.90
CA LEU A 389 -25.02 25.97 5.00
C LEU A 389 -24.50 26.08 6.45
N TYR A 390 -25.38 26.38 7.42
CA TYR A 390 -24.99 26.60 8.82
C TYR A 390 -24.22 25.43 9.47
N PRO A 391 -24.55 24.14 9.24
CA PRO A 391 -23.77 23.02 9.79
C PRO A 391 -22.32 22.99 9.30
N TYR A 392 -22.06 23.43 8.07
CA TYR A 392 -20.71 23.50 7.50
C TYR A 392 -19.95 24.70 8.05
N HIS A 393 -20.56 25.90 8.07
CA HIS A 393 -20.03 27.10 8.74
C HIS A 393 -19.60 26.79 10.18
N LEU A 394 -20.48 26.17 10.97
CA LEU A 394 -20.18 25.77 12.35
C LEU A 394 -19.05 24.73 12.42
N ALA A 395 -19.01 23.78 11.49
CA ALA A 395 -17.97 22.75 11.44
C ALA A 395 -16.58 23.32 11.10
N LEU A 396 -16.48 24.34 10.23
CA LEU A 396 -15.25 25.06 9.89
C LEU A 396 -14.83 26.01 11.03
N TYR A 397 -15.75 26.80 11.58
CA TYR A 397 -15.49 27.66 12.73
C TYR A 397 -14.93 26.86 13.93
N GLN A 398 -15.46 25.67 14.19
CA GLN A 398 -14.90 24.75 15.19
C GLN A 398 -13.45 24.32 14.90
N ILE A 399 -13.05 24.21 13.63
CA ILE A 399 -11.70 23.83 13.22
C ILE A 399 -10.74 25.02 13.31
N ASP A 400 -11.16 26.21 12.85
CA ASP A 400 -10.36 27.43 12.99
C ASP A 400 -10.08 27.77 14.47
N ASN A 401 -11.03 27.52 15.38
CA ASN A 401 -10.82 27.68 16.83
C ASN A 401 -9.81 26.68 17.45
N LEU A 402 -9.37 25.64 16.73
CA LEU A 402 -8.24 24.80 17.16
C LEU A 402 -6.87 25.42 16.82
N ARG A 403 -6.85 26.45 15.95
CA ARG A 403 -5.63 27.13 15.53
C ARG A 403 -5.21 28.17 16.57
N LYS A 404 -3.91 28.36 16.72
CA LYS A 404 -3.28 29.47 17.46
C LYS A 404 -2.27 30.11 16.50
N ASP A 405 -2.24 31.43 16.41
CA ASP A 405 -1.37 32.16 15.47
C ASP A 405 -1.42 31.61 14.02
N GLY A 406 -2.62 31.20 13.58
CA GLY A 406 -2.87 30.60 12.26
C GLY A 406 -2.47 29.13 12.07
N LYS A 407 -1.95 28.45 13.10
CA LYS A 407 -1.39 27.08 13.03
C LYS A 407 -2.09 26.12 13.99
N PHE A 408 -2.13 24.85 13.61
CA PHE A 408 -2.48 23.76 14.52
C PHE A 408 -1.24 23.33 15.33
N TYR A 409 -1.43 22.96 16.60
CA TYR A 409 -0.36 22.58 17.52
C TYR A 409 -0.60 21.20 18.13
N SER A 410 0.46 20.46 18.36
CA SER A 410 0.47 19.16 19.06
C SER A 410 0.28 19.35 20.58
N ASP A 411 -0.05 18.28 21.30
CA ASP A 411 -0.25 18.32 22.77
C ASP A 411 1.01 18.73 23.57
N ASP A 412 2.21 18.59 22.99
CA ASP A 412 3.47 19.08 23.57
C ASP A 412 3.88 20.49 23.11
N GLY A 413 3.01 21.19 22.38
CA GLY A 413 3.27 22.54 21.88
C GLY A 413 4.19 22.61 20.66
N SER A 414 4.57 21.47 20.07
CA SER A 414 5.22 21.47 18.76
C SER A 414 4.23 21.76 17.61
N VAL A 415 4.76 22.02 16.41
CA VAL A 415 3.96 22.28 15.20
C VAL A 415 4.09 21.07 14.27
N PRO A 416 3.02 20.28 14.06
CA PRO A 416 3.05 19.08 13.25
C PRO A 416 3.21 19.35 11.75
N GLU A 417 3.79 18.39 11.02
CA GLU A 417 3.92 18.41 9.56
C GLU A 417 2.57 18.27 8.87
N GLY A 418 2.39 18.97 7.74
CA GLY A 418 1.14 18.97 6.96
C GLY A 418 0.26 20.22 7.09
N GLN A 419 0.64 21.21 7.93
CA GLN A 419 -0.10 22.46 8.15
C GLN A 419 -0.67 23.07 6.86
N ALA A 420 0.17 23.26 5.83
CA ALA A 420 -0.22 23.90 4.58
C ALA A 420 -1.29 23.14 3.79
N ILE A 421 -1.41 21.82 3.97
CA ILE A 421 -2.44 21.00 3.32
C ILE A 421 -3.75 21.10 4.10
N VAL A 422 -3.69 21.08 5.43
CA VAL A 422 -4.88 21.27 6.28
C VAL A 422 -5.43 22.71 6.13
N SER A 423 -4.57 23.72 6.05
CA SER A 423 -4.97 25.09 5.72
C SER A 423 -5.58 25.18 4.33
N ALA A 424 -4.96 24.60 3.30
CA ALA A 424 -5.54 24.61 1.94
C ALA A 424 -6.90 23.89 1.87
N HIS A 425 -7.08 22.75 2.56
CA HIS A 425 -8.38 22.08 2.65
C HIS A 425 -9.43 22.93 3.39
N LEU A 426 -9.03 23.76 4.35
CA LEU A 426 -9.90 24.65 5.11
C LEU A 426 -10.29 25.90 4.30
N GLU A 427 -9.31 26.53 3.64
CA GLU A 427 -9.49 27.64 2.70
C GLU A 427 -10.40 27.23 1.53
N GLU A 428 -10.21 26.02 0.98
CA GLU A 428 -11.06 25.47 -0.08
C GLU A 428 -12.49 25.14 0.41
N CYS A 429 -12.68 24.73 1.67
CA CYS A 429 -14.03 24.58 2.24
C CYS A 429 -14.73 25.93 2.44
N HIS A 430 -14.01 26.96 2.88
CA HIS A 430 -14.56 28.32 3.00
C HIS A 430 -14.94 28.88 1.62
N ALA A 431 -14.07 28.76 0.62
CA ALA A 431 -14.34 29.22 -0.75
C ALA A 431 -15.52 28.51 -1.42
N LEU A 432 -15.72 27.20 -1.15
CA LEU A 432 -16.91 26.47 -1.62
C LEU A 432 -18.20 27.00 -0.98
N ILE A 433 -18.17 27.42 0.29
CA ILE A 433 -19.33 28.02 0.95
C ILE A 433 -19.57 29.43 0.42
N GLU A 434 -18.53 30.23 0.20
CA GLU A 434 -18.61 31.57 -0.41
C GLU A 434 -19.26 31.51 -1.79
N GLN A 435 -18.78 30.63 -2.68
CA GLN A 435 -19.39 30.37 -3.99
C GLN A 435 -20.87 29.96 -3.90
N MET A 436 -21.23 29.15 -2.90
CA MET A 436 -22.62 28.73 -2.66
C MET A 436 -23.49 29.87 -2.13
N GLN A 437 -22.93 30.83 -1.37
CA GLN A 437 -23.64 32.01 -0.91
C GLN A 437 -23.84 33.05 -2.02
N GLU A 438 -22.84 33.24 -2.90
CA GLU A 438 -23.00 34.02 -4.13
C GLU A 438 -24.15 33.47 -4.99
N GLY A 439 -24.21 32.15 -5.15
CA GLY A 439 -25.24 31.46 -5.95
C GLY A 439 -26.68 31.59 -5.41
N ILE A 440 -26.86 31.72 -4.09
CA ILE A 440 -28.19 32.00 -3.49
C ILE A 440 -28.59 33.45 -3.77
N ASN A 441 -27.70 34.41 -3.47
CA ASN A 441 -28.01 35.82 -3.65
C ASN A 441 -28.37 36.13 -5.12
N SER A 442 -27.68 35.50 -6.09
CA SER A 442 -27.98 35.68 -7.51
C SER A 442 -29.29 35.04 -7.99
N SER A 443 -29.88 34.11 -7.24
CA SER A 443 -31.23 33.60 -7.54
C SER A 443 -32.33 34.41 -6.87
N ASP A 444 -32.05 35.02 -5.71
CA ASP A 444 -32.97 35.95 -5.07
C ASP A 444 -33.13 37.24 -5.92
N ASP A 445 -32.04 37.74 -6.52
CA ASP A 445 -32.03 38.91 -7.42
C ASP A 445 -32.82 38.69 -8.76
N ASP A 446 -33.07 37.44 -9.17
CA ASP A 446 -33.77 37.09 -10.43
C ASP A 446 -35.31 36.96 -10.27
N GLU A 447 -35.86 36.94 -9.03
CA GLU A 447 -37.31 36.80 -8.77
C GLU A 447 -38.06 38.14 -8.56
N ASP A 448 -37.35 39.26 -8.32
CA ASP A 448 -37.94 40.59 -8.01
C ASP A 448 -38.40 41.39 -9.27
N ASP A 449 -38.18 40.89 -10.49
CA ASP A 449 -38.39 41.63 -11.76
C ASP A 449 -39.77 41.36 -12.45
N GLU A 450 -40.71 40.63 -11.82
CA GLU A 450 -42.07 40.32 -12.36
C GLU A 450 -43.28 40.90 -11.56
N GLU A 451 -43.19 42.12 -11.00
CA GLU A 451 -44.39 42.90 -10.57
C GLU A 451 -44.41 44.36 -11.10
N GLU A 452 -44.96 44.57 -12.30
CA GLU A 452 -45.63 45.84 -12.69
C GLU A 452 -47.05 45.54 -13.25
N ASP A 453 -47.94 46.54 -13.20
CA ASP A 453 -49.33 46.61 -13.72
C ASP A 453 -50.43 45.73 -13.08
N ASP A 454 -51.12 46.26 -12.06
CA ASP A 454 -52.52 46.73 -12.23
C ASP A 454 -52.88 47.84 -11.18
N ASP A 455 -53.98 48.56 -11.40
CA ASP A 455 -54.06 50.01 -11.12
C ASP A 455 -54.97 50.47 -9.92
N ASN A 456 -54.70 51.71 -9.45
CA ASN A 456 -55.65 52.71 -8.93
C ASN A 456 -56.41 52.52 -7.59
N SER A 457 -56.16 53.39 -6.57
CA SER A 457 -57.14 54.42 -6.08
C SER A 457 -56.71 55.26 -4.84
N GLU A 458 -57.50 56.31 -4.55
CA GLU A 458 -57.34 57.45 -3.60
C GLU A 458 -57.34 57.03 -2.09
N GLU A 459 -57.10 57.87 -1.05
CA GLU A 459 -57.16 59.34 -0.87
C GLU A 459 -56.25 59.86 0.30
N ILE A 460 -56.17 61.18 0.43
CA ILE A 460 -55.42 62.09 1.34
C ILE A 460 -55.55 61.82 2.87
N LEU A 461 -54.49 62.06 3.68
CA LEU A 461 -54.47 62.92 4.91
C LEU A 461 -53.09 63.07 5.61
N GLU A 462 -53.01 63.85 6.70
CA GLU A 462 -51.87 64.68 7.13
C GLU A 462 -51.35 64.49 8.60
N ASP A 463 -50.12 64.96 8.88
CA ASP A 463 -49.48 65.28 10.19
C ASP A 463 -48.91 64.14 11.09
N GLY A 464 -47.95 64.44 11.99
CA GLY A 464 -47.62 63.56 13.14
C GLY A 464 -46.15 63.31 13.58
N LEU A 465 -45.38 64.35 13.94
CA LEU A 465 -44.26 64.38 14.93
C LEU A 465 -43.18 63.25 15.12
N LYS A 466 -41.94 63.75 15.15
CA LYS A 466 -40.59 63.28 15.60
C LYS A 466 -40.40 62.31 16.83
N PRO A 467 -39.17 61.77 17.07
CA PRO A 467 -38.92 60.43 17.66
C PRO A 467 -38.49 60.38 19.15
N ALA A 468 -38.27 59.16 19.66
CA ALA A 468 -37.72 58.81 20.99
C ALA A 468 -36.43 57.94 20.91
N GLN A 469 -35.79 57.65 22.06
CA GLN A 469 -34.40 57.15 22.19
C GLN A 469 -34.24 55.81 22.99
N PRO A 470 -33.03 55.20 23.09
CA PRO A 470 -32.85 53.73 23.18
C PRO A 470 -32.45 53.18 24.60
N PHE A 471 -31.65 52.10 24.63
CA PHE A 471 -31.03 51.35 25.76
C PHE A 471 -31.81 50.11 26.28
N PRO A 472 -31.18 49.12 26.97
CA PRO A 472 -29.79 49.07 27.47
C PRO A 472 -28.96 47.81 27.12
N THR A 473 -27.68 47.84 27.47
CA THR A 473 -26.67 46.75 27.40
C THR A 473 -26.30 46.21 28.79
N HIS A 474 -26.17 44.88 28.99
CA HIS A 474 -25.01 44.20 29.65
C HIS A 474 -25.26 42.74 30.14
N SER A 475 -24.35 41.83 29.74
CA SER A 475 -23.74 40.73 30.55
C SER A 475 -24.65 39.58 31.11
N PRO A 476 -24.10 38.45 31.64
CA PRO A 476 -22.70 37.98 31.69
C PRO A 476 -22.44 36.58 31.04
N VAL A 477 -21.19 36.10 31.12
CA VAL A 477 -20.70 34.81 30.56
C VAL A 477 -20.61 33.69 31.61
N PRO A 478 -20.98 32.43 31.30
CA PRO A 478 -20.65 31.23 32.08
C PRO A 478 -19.41 30.46 31.53
N PRO A 479 -18.76 29.58 32.33
CA PRO A 479 -17.37 29.13 32.08
C PRO A 479 -17.20 27.85 31.24
N SER A 480 -15.94 27.59 30.86
CA SER A 480 -15.46 26.46 30.05
C SER A 480 -15.81 25.07 30.59
N VAL A 481 -16.14 24.14 29.68
CA VAL A 481 -16.30 22.71 29.97
C VAL A 481 -15.33 21.90 29.09
N THR A 482 -14.56 21.01 29.70
CA THR A 482 -13.65 20.09 29.01
C THR A 482 -14.44 19.04 28.22
N LEU A 483 -14.28 19.00 26.90
CA LEU A 483 -14.96 18.03 26.04
C LEU A 483 -14.17 16.72 25.89
N ALA A 484 -14.84 15.61 26.22
CA ALA A 484 -14.47 14.27 25.78
C ALA A 484 -14.73 14.13 24.25
N PRO A 485 -14.10 13.17 23.54
CA PRO A 485 -14.18 13.09 22.09
C PRO A 485 -15.62 12.81 21.60
N PRO A 486 -16.14 13.57 20.61
CA PRO A 486 -17.50 13.41 20.14
C PRO A 486 -17.67 12.17 19.24
N THR A 487 -18.70 11.38 19.52
CA THR A 487 -19.19 10.34 18.60
C THR A 487 -19.85 10.94 17.35
N SER A 488 -19.82 10.20 16.24
CA SER A 488 -20.29 10.68 14.92
C SER A 488 -21.83 10.73 14.82
N THR A 489 -22.43 11.89 15.13
CA THR A 489 -23.88 12.12 14.98
C THR A 489 -24.28 12.61 13.56
N LEU A 490 -23.33 13.10 12.76
CA LEU A 490 -23.61 13.78 11.48
C LEU A 490 -23.92 12.81 10.30
N ALA A 491 -23.77 11.50 10.50
CA ALA A 491 -24.02 10.48 9.46
C ALA A 491 -25.52 10.12 9.29
N SER A 492 -26.39 10.55 10.21
CA SER A 492 -27.74 9.97 10.37
C SER A 492 -28.86 10.64 9.56
N LEU A 493 -28.56 11.65 8.73
CA LEU A 493 -29.56 12.47 8.03
C LEU A 493 -29.67 12.23 6.51
N ALA A 494 -28.76 11.45 5.91
CA ALA A 494 -28.57 11.40 4.45
C ALA A 494 -29.24 10.21 3.72
N ILE A 495 -30.06 9.39 4.38
CA ILE A 495 -30.76 8.25 3.73
C ILE A 495 -32.20 8.13 4.25
N ARG A 496 -33.17 8.74 3.55
CA ARG A 496 -34.58 8.35 3.67
C ARG A 496 -35.43 8.70 2.43
N SER A 497 -35.54 7.75 1.50
CA SER A 497 -36.54 7.74 0.44
C SER A 497 -37.08 6.31 0.20
N ASN A 498 -38.35 6.11 0.57
CA ASN A 498 -39.22 5.01 0.13
C ASN A 498 -39.73 5.33 -1.31
N ASP A 499 -40.41 4.49 -2.10
CA ASP A 499 -40.91 3.09 -2.02
C ASP A 499 -41.08 2.57 -3.49
N SER A 500 -41.39 1.32 -3.85
CA SER A 500 -41.65 0.04 -3.15
C SER A 500 -41.31 -1.14 -4.08
N GLY A 501 -41.54 -2.40 -3.67
CA GLY A 501 -41.33 -3.55 -4.57
C GLY A 501 -41.50 -4.96 -3.96
N SER A 502 -42.59 -5.19 -3.22
CA SER A 502 -42.94 -6.44 -2.51
C SER A 502 -42.59 -7.79 -3.18
N THR A 503 -42.03 -8.73 -2.40
CA THR A 503 -42.73 -9.96 -1.93
C THR A 503 -41.90 -10.67 -0.83
N ALA A 504 -42.47 -11.66 -0.13
CA ALA A 504 -41.96 -12.15 1.16
C ALA A 504 -41.82 -13.68 1.24
N SER A 505 -41.01 -14.18 2.19
CA SER A 505 -41.43 -15.25 3.13
C SER A 505 -40.38 -15.57 4.22
N ASN A 506 -40.86 -15.68 5.47
CA ASN A 506 -40.43 -16.52 6.62
C ASN A 506 -38.92 -16.85 6.80
N ALA A 507 -38.22 -16.46 7.87
CA ALA A 507 -38.47 -16.55 9.32
C ALA A 507 -38.29 -17.95 9.96
N SER A 508 -37.27 -18.10 10.81
CA SER A 508 -37.32 -18.77 12.13
C SER A 508 -35.98 -18.64 12.87
N SER A 509 -36.01 -18.77 14.20
CA SER A 509 -34.86 -18.54 15.10
C SER A 509 -34.72 -19.66 16.12
N SER A 510 -33.48 -20.13 16.38
CA SER A 510 -33.17 -20.91 17.58
C SER A 510 -31.70 -20.73 18.00
N ALA A 511 -31.45 -20.65 19.30
CA ALA A 511 -30.11 -20.56 19.89
C ALA A 511 -30.09 -21.34 21.21
N VAL A 512 -29.17 -22.31 21.32
CA VAL A 512 -28.94 -23.16 22.51
C VAL A 512 -27.45 -23.62 22.52
N PRO A 513 -26.90 -24.27 23.57
CA PRO A 513 -25.77 -23.70 24.31
C PRO A 513 -24.45 -24.48 24.16
N PRO A 514 -23.32 -23.99 24.72
CA PRO A 514 -22.07 -24.74 24.76
C PRO A 514 -22.11 -25.95 25.72
N VAL A 515 -21.39 -27.01 25.36
CA VAL A 515 -21.17 -28.23 26.17
C VAL A 515 -19.71 -28.26 26.66
N ASN A 516 -19.50 -28.83 27.85
CA ASN A 516 -18.23 -28.91 28.58
C ASN A 516 -17.87 -30.41 28.84
N ILE A 517 -16.85 -30.70 29.68
CA ILE A 517 -16.47 -32.03 30.25
C ILE A 517 -15.52 -32.86 29.32
N PRO A 518 -14.44 -33.53 29.81
CA PRO A 518 -13.65 -33.34 31.05
C PRO A 518 -12.11 -33.40 30.85
N SER A 519 -11.35 -33.23 31.94
CA SER A 519 -9.94 -33.67 32.07
C SER A 519 -9.82 -35.16 32.40
N GLY A 520 -8.70 -35.81 32.03
CA GLY A 520 -8.38 -37.19 32.46
C GLY A 520 -6.87 -37.51 32.38
N THR A 521 -6.33 -38.23 33.38
CA THR A 521 -4.89 -38.46 33.57
C THR A 521 -4.51 -39.92 33.80
N THR A 522 -3.54 -40.43 33.03
CA THR A 522 -2.67 -41.60 33.33
C THR A 522 -1.29 -41.31 32.69
N HIS A 523 -0.11 -41.56 33.29
CA HIS A 523 0.49 -42.83 33.76
C HIS A 523 0.55 -43.90 32.65
N THR A 524 1.67 -44.54 32.27
CA THR A 524 3.13 -44.35 32.49
C THR A 524 3.85 -44.58 31.12
N THR A 525 5.15 -44.80 30.88
CA THR A 525 6.34 -45.22 31.68
C THR A 525 7.64 -44.80 30.95
N SER A 526 8.78 -44.80 31.64
CA SER A 526 10.13 -44.60 31.06
C SER A 526 10.84 -45.91 30.74
N MET A 527 11.75 -45.89 29.75
CA MET A 527 12.87 -46.84 29.65
C MET A 527 13.97 -46.30 28.73
N ASP A 528 15.16 -46.07 29.28
CA ASP A 528 16.38 -45.78 28.53
C ASP A 528 16.96 -47.05 27.88
N ARG A 529 17.68 -46.87 26.75
CA ARG A 529 18.97 -47.54 26.56
C ARG A 529 19.84 -46.84 25.52
N SER A 530 21.13 -46.72 25.86
CA SER A 530 22.18 -46.09 25.08
C SER A 530 23.05 -47.13 24.36
N GLU A 531 23.81 -46.65 23.34
CA GLU A 531 25.08 -47.22 22.86
C GLU A 531 25.02 -48.58 22.11
N SER A 532 25.96 -48.94 21.21
CA SER A 532 27.21 -48.29 20.74
C SER A 532 27.74 -48.87 19.40
N THR A 533 28.79 -48.22 18.85
CA THR A 533 29.87 -48.79 18.01
C THR A 533 29.60 -49.44 16.64
N SER A 534 29.90 -48.68 15.60
CA SER A 534 30.92 -48.95 14.55
C SER A 534 31.14 -50.36 13.94
N THR A 535 31.13 -50.40 12.61
CA THR A 535 32.18 -51.11 11.83
C THR A 535 32.52 -50.31 10.57
N SER A 536 33.77 -50.43 10.10
CA SER A 536 34.35 -49.73 8.94
C SER A 536 34.96 -50.72 7.94
N LEU A 537 35.03 -50.33 6.65
CA LEU A 537 35.94 -50.72 5.54
C LEU A 537 35.29 -50.12 4.26
N ASP A 538 35.95 -49.30 3.44
CA ASP A 538 36.94 -49.64 2.41
C ASP A 538 36.41 -50.64 1.37
N THR A 539 36.57 -50.46 0.05
CA THR A 539 37.72 -49.87 -0.67
C THR A 539 37.29 -49.17 -2.00
N ALA A 540 38.19 -48.41 -2.62
CA ALA A 540 37.97 -47.69 -3.89
C ALA A 540 38.27 -48.52 -5.18
N THR A 541 38.28 -47.83 -6.34
CA THR A 541 38.55 -48.26 -7.75
C THR A 541 37.25 -48.38 -8.58
N ALA A 542 36.85 -47.51 -9.52
CA ALA A 542 37.47 -46.63 -10.53
C ALA A 542 37.36 -47.17 -11.98
N SER A 543 37.21 -46.24 -12.93
CA SER A 543 37.32 -46.37 -14.40
C SER A 543 36.16 -46.97 -15.23
N GLN A 544 35.61 -46.08 -16.07
CA GLN A 544 35.01 -46.25 -17.41
C GLN A 544 36.00 -46.85 -18.46
N PRO A 545 35.63 -47.11 -19.76
CA PRO A 545 34.31 -47.07 -20.45
C PRO A 545 34.02 -48.27 -21.42
N ASP A 546 32.92 -48.13 -22.18
CA ASP A 546 32.70 -48.54 -23.59
C ASP A 546 32.42 -50.00 -24.04
N GLN A 547 31.56 -50.07 -25.09
CA GLN A 547 31.17 -51.20 -25.96
C GLN A 547 30.38 -52.35 -25.28
N GLN A 548 29.22 -52.79 -25.78
CA GLN A 548 28.65 -52.72 -27.15
C GLN A 548 27.21 -52.19 -27.18
#